data_AF-A0A920SAS7-F1
#
_entry.id   AF-A0A920SAS7-F1
#
_cell.length_a   1.000
_cell.length_b   1.000
_cell.length_c   1.000
_cell.angle_alpha   90.00
_cell.angle_beta   90.00
_cell.angle_gamma   90.00
#
_symmetry.space_group_name_H-M   'P 1'
#
loop_
_entity.id
_entity.type
_entity.pdbx_description
1 polymer ?
#
loop_
_entity_poly.entity_id
_entity_poly.type
_entity_poly.pdbx_seq_one_letter_code
_entity_poly.pdbx_strand_id
1 'polypeptide(L)' 'MIDRDYSYGSPSYGGVLFQELRSAMYPMEERPVMLNFIAGLGGREVMVRDIDEMVETTQRALDTGKIDQETTWVAVRE' A
#
# COMPACT_ATOMS: atom_id res chain seq x y z
N MET A 1 -3.42 -2.14 0.27
CA MET A 1 -4.01 -1.73 -1.02
C MET A 1 -2.94 -1.81 -2.09
N ILE A 2 -3.27 -2.23 -3.31
CA ILE A 2 -2.35 -2.21 -4.45
C ILE A 2 -2.84 -1.15 -5.42
N ASP A 3 -2.13 -0.03 -5.50
CA ASP A 3 -2.43 1.06 -6.41
C ASP A 3 -1.56 0.95 -7.66
N ARG A 4 -2.19 1.11 -8.83
CA ARG A 4 -1.50 1.18 -10.14
C ARG A 4 -1.37 2.62 -10.65
N ASP A 5 -1.49 3.55 -9.74
CA ASP A 5 -1.31 4.98 -9.90
C ASP A 5 -0.51 5.52 -8.71
N TYR A 6 0.04 6.71 -8.88
CA TYR A 6 0.62 7.47 -7.78
C TYR A 6 0.06 8.88 -7.82
N SER A 7 -0.53 9.31 -6.72
CA SER A 7 -1.11 10.64 -6.62
C SER A 7 -0.09 11.61 -6.03
N TYR A 8 0.52 12.43 -6.89
CA TYR A 8 1.56 13.38 -6.48
C TYR A 8 1.03 14.37 -5.43
N GLY A 9 1.71 14.43 -4.28
CA GLY A 9 1.34 15.30 -3.16
C GLY A 9 0.19 14.75 -2.31
N SER A 10 -0.25 13.51 -2.53
CA SER A 10 -1.24 12.87 -1.68
C SER A 10 -0.69 12.65 -0.26
N PRO A 11 -1.56 12.63 0.76
CA PRO A 11 -1.13 12.21 2.10
C PRO A 11 -0.52 10.81 2.05
N SER A 12 0.44 10.54 2.92
CA SER A 12 1.12 9.24 3.00
C SER A 12 1.83 8.79 1.72
N TYR A 13 2.02 9.71 0.75
CA TYR A 13 2.59 9.41 -0.56
C TYR A 13 1.88 8.23 -1.23
N GLY A 14 0.55 8.17 -1.11
CA GLY A 14 -0.28 7.05 -1.58
C GLY A 14 -0.87 7.23 -2.98
N GLY A 15 -1.52 6.17 -3.47
CA GLY A 15 -2.38 6.22 -4.65
C GLY A 15 -3.81 6.61 -4.28
N VAL A 16 -4.66 6.76 -5.28
CA VAL A 16 -6.04 7.23 -5.07
C VAL A 16 -6.88 6.24 -4.26
N LEU A 17 -6.78 4.94 -4.53
CA LEU A 17 -7.66 3.97 -3.88
C LEU A 17 -7.28 3.77 -2.41
N PHE A 18 -5.99 3.84 -2.07
CA PHE A 18 -5.57 3.83 -0.68
C PHE A 18 -6.24 4.95 0.14
N GLN A 19 -6.35 6.15 -0.44
CA GLN A 19 -6.90 7.31 0.26
C GLN A 19 -8.42 7.29 0.36
N GLU A 20 -9.10 6.86 -0.69
CA GLU A 20 -10.55 6.63 -0.64
C GLU A 20 -10.90 5.56 0.40
N LEU A 21 -10.14 4.46 0.44
CA LEU A 21 -10.34 3.40 1.42
C LEU A 21 -10.06 3.91 2.85
N ARG A 22 -9.00 4.69 3.06
CA ARG A 22 -8.66 5.25 4.37
C ARG A 22 -9.75 6.18 4.88
N SER A 23 -10.29 7.00 3.98
CA SER A 23 -11.39 7.91 4.29
C SER A 23 -12.67 7.14 4.62
N ALA A 24 -12.98 6.09 3.85
CA ALA A 24 -14.14 5.23 4.09
C ALA A 24 -14.07 4.48 5.44
N MET A 25 -12.88 4.07 5.86
CA MET A 25 -12.65 3.37 7.14
C MET A 25 -12.50 4.33 8.34
N TYR A 26 -12.42 5.65 8.10
CA TYR A 26 -12.23 6.64 9.16
C TYR A 26 -13.31 6.62 10.27
N PRO A 27 -14.60 6.38 9.98
CA PRO A 27 -15.65 6.32 11.01
C PRO A 27 -15.61 5.07 11.90
N MET A 28 -14.81 4.05 11.58
CA MET A 28 -14.72 2.83 12.38
C MET A 28 -14.13 3.12 13.76
N GLU A 29 -14.71 2.50 14.80
CA GLU A 29 -14.21 2.56 16.18
C GLU A 29 -12.80 1.94 16.27
N GLU A 30 -12.63 0.76 15.66
CA GLU A 30 -11.35 0.08 15.53
C GLU A 30 -10.88 0.14 14.07
N ARG A 31 -9.82 0.91 13.83
CA ARG A 31 -9.30 1.11 12.47
C ARG A 31 -8.27 0.04 12.13
N PRO A 32 -8.38 -0.62 10.97
CA PRO A 32 -7.40 -1.61 10.56
C PRO A 32 -6.04 -0.96 10.26
N VAL A 33 -4.97 -1.73 10.41
CA VAL A 33 -3.67 -1.41 9.82
C VAL A 33 -3.83 -1.32 8.31
N MET A 34 -3.37 -0.22 7.72
CA MET A 34 -3.46 -0.03 6.28
C MET A 34 -2.09 0.28 5.69
N LEU A 35 -1.74 -0.49 4.67
CA LEU A 35 -0.53 -0.32 3.87
C LEU A 35 -0.92 -0.11 2.42
N ASN A 36 -0.10 0.63 1.71
CA ASN A 36 -0.23 0.87 0.28
C ASN A 36 0.98 0.34 -0.47
N PHE A 37 0.73 -0.31 -1.60
CA PHE A 37 1.76 -0.82 -2.50
C PHE A 37 1.54 -0.22 -3.88
N ILE A 38 2.47 0.62 -4.31
CA ILE A 38 2.48 1.19 -5.67
C ILE A 38 3.17 0.18 -6.59
N ALA A 39 2.43 -0.38 -7.53
CA ALA A 39 2.94 -1.43 -8.42
C ALA A 39 2.41 -1.27 -9.86
N GLY A 40 3.06 -1.92 -10.82
CA GLY A 40 2.59 -1.95 -12.22
C GLY A 40 2.61 -0.60 -12.96
N LEU A 41 3.29 0.42 -12.42
CA LEU A 41 3.41 1.72 -13.07
C LEU A 41 4.06 1.59 -14.44
N GLY A 42 3.51 2.29 -15.45
CA GLY A 42 4.01 2.24 -16.82
C GLY A 42 3.66 0.96 -17.58
N GLY A 43 2.62 0.24 -17.15
CA GLY A 43 2.18 -1.00 -17.81
C GLY A 43 3.02 -2.22 -17.48
N ARG A 44 3.80 -2.16 -16.39
CA ARG A 44 4.59 -3.29 -15.93
C ARG A 44 3.72 -4.38 -15.35
N GLU A 45 4.14 -5.61 -15.61
CA GLU A 45 3.53 -6.79 -15.01
C GLU A 45 3.83 -6.86 -13.52
N VAL A 46 2.82 -7.22 -12.74
CA VAL A 46 2.94 -7.51 -11.30
C VAL A 46 3.02 -9.02 -11.16
N MET A 47 4.17 -9.51 -10.73
CA MET A 47 4.46 -10.94 -10.63
C MET A 47 3.91 -11.51 -9.33
N VAL A 48 3.73 -12.84 -9.28
CA VAL A 48 3.31 -13.54 -8.06
C VAL A 48 4.25 -13.24 -6.88
N ARG A 49 5.56 -13.24 -7.10
CA ARG A 49 6.56 -12.89 -6.08
C ARG A 49 6.38 -11.47 -5.51
N ASP A 50 5.88 -10.53 -6.32
CA ASP A 50 5.66 -9.16 -5.88
C ASP A 50 4.48 -9.11 -4.91
N ILE A 51 3.45 -9.93 -5.17
CA ILE A 51 2.31 -10.12 -4.26
C ILE A 51 2.75 -10.83 -2.97
N ASP A 52 3.59 -11.85 -3.06
CA ASP A 52 4.12 -12.55 -1.89
C ASP A 52 4.86 -11.57 -0.96
N GLU A 53 5.70 -10.68 -1.51
CA GLU A 53 6.38 -9.62 -0.75
C GLU A 53 5.41 -8.66 -0.06
N MET A 54 4.34 -8.24 -0.74
CA MET A 54 3.30 -7.38 -0.18
C MET A 54 2.57 -8.06 0.99
N VAL A 55 2.27 -9.35 0.86
CA VAL A 55 1.61 -10.16 1.90
C VAL A 55 2.53 -10.33 3.10
N GLU A 56 3.80 -10.69 2.89
CA GLU A 56 4.79 -10.82 3.97
C GLU A 56 5.00 -9.51 4.73
N THR A 57 5.05 -8.38 4.02
CA THR A 57 5.16 -7.05 4.62
C THR A 57 3.94 -6.73 5.47
N THR A 58 2.74 -7.05 4.97
CA THR A 58 1.49 -6.85 5.71
C THR A 58 1.44 -7.72 6.96
N GLN A 59 1.83 -9.00 6.85
CA GLN A 59 1.87 -9.92 7.99
C GLN A 59 2.84 -9.43 9.06
N ARG A 60 4.04 -8.95 8.66
CA ARG A 60 5.02 -8.39 9.59
C ARG A 60 4.48 -7.17 10.33
N ALA A 61 3.74 -6.29 9.64
CA ALA A 61 3.12 -5.13 10.28
C ALA A 61 2.07 -5.54 11.33
N LEU A 62 1.30 -6.60 11.06
CA LEU A 62 0.35 -7.17 12.01
C LEU A 62 1.06 -7.81 13.22
N ASP A 63 2.06 -8.64 12.99
CA ASP A 63 2.77 -9.38 14.04
C ASP A 63 3.53 -8.45 15.00
N THR A 64 4.10 -7.36 14.47
CA THR A 64 4.92 -6.43 15.25
C THR A 64 4.14 -5.22 15.77
N GLY A 65 2.96 -4.95 15.22
CA GLY A 65 2.21 -3.73 15.46
C GLY A 65 2.92 -2.45 14.98
N LYS A 66 3.95 -2.58 14.14
CA LYS A 66 4.76 -1.46 13.64
C LYS A 66 4.61 -1.32 12.13
N ILE A 67 4.44 -0.07 11.70
CA ILE A 67 4.41 0.30 10.29
C ILE A 67 5.64 1.18 10.03
N ASP A 68 6.61 0.65 9.29
CA ASP A 68 7.81 1.41 8.93
C ASP A 68 7.50 2.48 7.88
N GLN A 69 6.70 2.10 6.86
CA GLN A 69 6.20 3.00 5.82
C GLN A 69 4.75 2.63 5.47
N GLU A 70 3.87 3.62 5.38
CA GLU A 70 2.48 3.40 4.94
C GLU A 70 2.40 3.13 3.43
N THR A 71 3.34 3.63 2.62
CA THR A 71 3.39 3.37 1.17
C THR A 71 4.75 2.81 0.76
N THR A 72 4.74 1.69 0.05
CA THR A 72 5.92 1.03 -0.52
C THR A 72 5.78 0.92 -2.03
N TRP A 73 6.87 1.15 -2.76
CA TRP A 73 6.90 1.01 -4.22
C TRP A 73 7.49 -0.34 -4.57
N VAL A 74 6.73 -1.18 -5.27
CA VAL A 74 7.11 -2.57 -5.56
C VAL A 74 7.47 -2.71 -7.04
N ALA A 75 8.58 -3.40 -7.30
CA ALA A 75 9.12 -3.65 -8.63
C ALA A 75 9.35 -2.36 -9.47
N VAL A 76 9.68 -1.25 -8.82
CA VAL A 76 10.09 0.00 -9.48
C VAL A 76 11.60 0.10 -9.67
N ARG A 77 12.08 0.70 -10.77
CA ARG A 77 13.52 1.00 -10.95
C ARG A 77 13.80 2.33 -10.25
N GLU A 78 15.00 2.46 -9.68
CA GLU A 78 15.60 3.74 -9.28
C GLU A 78 15.63 4.74 -10.46
#